data_AF-A0A8W8N3L4-F1
#
_entry.id   AF-A0A8W8N3L4-F1
#
_cell.length_a   1.000
_cell.length_b   1.000
_cell.length_c   1.000
_cell.angle_alpha   90.00
_cell.angle_beta   90.00
_cell.angle_gamma   90.00
#
_symmetry.space_group_name_H-M   'P 1'
#
loop_
_entity.id
_entity.type
_entity.pdbx_description
1 polymer ?
#
loop_
_entity_poly.entity_id
_entity_poly.type
_entity_poly.pdbx_seq_one_letter_code
_entity_poly.pdbx_strand_id
1 'polypeptide(L)' 'CPYAKGASGNVATEDVLYMLDGLGINTGVDLQKTVEAGRFISQALGRSTHSKVGQAMKSSL' A
#
# COMPACT_ATOMS: atom_id res chain seq x y z
N CYS A 1 3.59 -11.82 -10.73
CA CYS A 1 3.29 -11.71 -12.18
C CYS A 1 3.27 -13.13 -12.79
N PRO A 2 2.29 -13.53 -13.60
CA PRO A 2 2.24 -14.89 -14.17
C PRO A 2 3.46 -15.22 -15.04
N TYR A 3 4.09 -14.19 -15.64
CA TYR A 3 5.27 -14.33 -16.51
C TYR A 3 6.61 -14.24 -15.77
N ALA A 4 6.61 -13.86 -14.48
CA ALA A 4 7.82 -13.72 -13.67
C ALA A 4 7.60 -14.29 -12.27
N LYS A 5 8.07 -15.53 -12.06
CA LYS A 5 7.98 -16.22 -10.76
C LYS A 5 8.66 -15.37 -9.67
N GLY A 6 7.96 -15.16 -8.56
CA GLY A 6 8.46 -14.38 -7.42
C GLY A 6 8.36 -12.86 -7.58
N ALA A 7 7.96 -12.33 -8.74
CA ALA A 7 7.76 -10.90 -8.91
C ALA A 7 6.51 -10.42 -8.14
N SER A 8 6.66 -9.29 -7.43
CA SER A 8 5.64 -8.66 -6.57
C SER A 8 4.32 -8.33 -7.28
N GLY A 9 4.37 -7.99 -8.57
CA GLY A 9 3.20 -7.61 -9.36
C GLY A 9 3.07 -6.10 -9.51
N ASN A 10 1.88 -5.56 -9.31
CA ASN A 10 1.62 -4.12 -9.38
C ASN A 10 2.36 -3.37 -8.26
N VAL A 11 2.65 -2.10 -8.49
CA VAL A 11 3.08 -1.18 -7.43
C VAL A 11 1.96 -1.02 -6.40
N ALA A 12 2.31 -0.93 -5.12
CA ALA A 12 1.34 -0.68 -4.06
C ALA A 12 0.83 0.76 -4.12
N THR A 13 -0.48 0.95 -4.05
CA THR A 13 -1.11 2.27 -4.14
C THR A 13 -0.64 3.21 -3.05
N GLU A 14 -0.49 2.72 -1.83
CA GLU A 14 -0.03 3.49 -0.67
C GLU A 14 1.39 4.04 -0.88
N ASP A 15 2.27 3.26 -1.53
CA ASP A 15 3.64 3.67 -1.82
C ASP A 15 3.67 4.80 -2.88
N VAL A 16 2.76 4.73 -3.86
CA VAL A 16 2.59 5.80 -4.87
C VAL A 16 2.00 7.06 -4.24
N LEU A 17 0.95 6.92 -3.42
CA LEU A 17 0.31 8.04 -2.75
C LEU A 17 1.28 8.77 -1.82
N TYR A 18 2.07 8.03 -1.03
CA TYR A 18 3.09 8.61 -0.16
C TYR A 18 4.16 9.38 -0.95
N MET A 19 4.62 8.82 -2.08
CA MET A 19 5.56 9.52 -2.96
C MET A 19 4.95 10.81 -3.52
N LEU A 20 3.72 10.76 -4.03
CA LEU A 20 3.05 11.92 -4.62
C LEU A 20 2.79 13.02 -3.59
N ASP A 21 2.38 12.65 -2.38
CA ASP A 21 2.23 13.58 -1.26
C ASP A 21 3.55 14.26 -0.90
N GLY A 22 4.64 13.50 -0.79
CA GLY A 22 5.99 14.04 -0.56
C GLY A 22 6.51 14.96 -1.67
N LEU A 23 5.96 14.84 -2.89
CA LEU A 23 6.23 15.72 -4.03
C LEU A 23 5.27 16.92 -4.11
N GLY A 24 4.30 17.03 -3.20
CA GLY A 24 3.29 18.10 -3.20
C GLY A 24 2.22 17.94 -4.27
N ILE A 25 2.05 16.74 -4.84
CA ILE A 25 1.06 16.45 -5.88
C ILE A 25 -0.24 15.97 -5.23
N ASN A 26 -1.28 16.80 -5.29
CA ASN A 26 -2.59 16.44 -4.77
C ASN A 26 -3.26 15.37 -5.64
N THR A 27 -3.67 14.28 -5.00
CA THR A 27 -4.39 13.16 -5.64
C THR A 27 -5.88 13.12 -5.28
N GLY A 28 -6.30 13.84 -4.24
CA GLY A 28 -7.64 13.74 -3.66
C GLY A 28 -7.92 12.43 -2.90
N VAL A 29 -6.90 11.59 -2.69
CA VAL A 29 -7.04 10.29 -2.00
C VAL A 29 -6.50 10.38 -0.57
N ASP A 30 -7.26 9.87 0.38
CA ASP A 30 -6.87 9.78 1.78
C ASP A 30 -5.95 8.55 2.00
N LEU A 31 -4.68 8.81 2.34
CA LEU A 31 -3.68 7.76 2.54
C LEU A 31 -4.02 6.83 3.72
N GLN A 32 -4.54 7.37 4.82
CA GLN A 32 -4.88 6.57 6.01
C GLN A 32 -6.00 5.59 5.70
N LYS A 33 -7.08 6.07 5.06
CA LYS A 33 -8.18 5.20 4.63
C LYS A 33 -7.74 4.14 3.63
N THR A 34 -6.78 4.48 2.76
CA THR A 34 -6.22 3.53 1.81
C THR A 34 -5.44 2.43 2.52
N VAL A 35 -4.63 2.77 3.53
CA VAL A 35 -3.89 1.81 4.37
C VAL A 35 -4.86 0.90 5.15
N GLU A 36 -5.95 1.44 5.69
CA GLU A 36 -6.99 0.65 6.36
C GLU A 36 -7.64 -0.37 5.41
N ALA A 37 -7.99 0.06 4.20
CA ALA A 37 -8.52 -0.83 3.17
C ALA A 37 -7.52 -1.92 2.76
N GLY A 38 -6.24 -1.56 2.59
CA GLY A 38 -5.15 -2.48 2.34
C GLY A 38 -4.95 -3.50 3.47
N ARG A 39 -5.11 -3.07 4.72
CA ARG A 39 -5.05 -3.94 5.91
C ARG A 39 -6.21 -4.92 5.93
N PHE A 40 -7.43 -4.44 5.68
CA PHE A 40 -8.64 -5.28 5.63
C PHE A 40 -8.47 -6.45 4.64
N ILE A 41 -8.10 -6.16 3.40
CA ILE A 41 -7.95 -7.23 2.38
C ILE A 41 -6.77 -8.14 2.67
N SER A 42 -5.67 -7.60 3.20
CA SER A 42 -4.50 -8.40 3.61
C SER A 42 -4.87 -9.41 4.70
N GLN A 43 -5.66 -9.00 5.70
CA GLN A 43 -6.17 -9.87 6.75
C GLN A 43 -7.10 -10.95 6.18
N ALA A 44 -8.06 -10.56 5.34
CA ALA A 44 -8.99 -11.50 4.70
C ALA A 44 -8.28 -12.56 3.83
N LEU A 45 -7.17 -12.19 3.19
CA LEU A 45 -6.36 -13.09 2.37
C LEU A 45 -5.31 -13.87 3.18
N GLY A 46 -5.18 -13.63 4.48
CA GLY A 46 -4.21 -14.31 5.35
C GLY A 46 -2.74 -14.03 4.99
N ARG A 47 -2.43 -12.88 4.39
CA ARG A 47 -1.07 -12.49 3.99
C ARG A 47 -0.75 -11.05 4.36
N SER A 48 0.53 -10.72 4.56
CA SER A 48 0.95 -9.34 4.80
C SER A 48 0.83 -8.47 3.54
N THR A 49 0.60 -7.17 3.73
CA THR A 49 0.69 -6.20 2.63
C THR A 49 2.13 -6.09 2.12
N HIS A 50 2.28 -5.91 0.82
CA HIS A 50 3.58 -5.64 0.18
C HIS A 50 3.93 -4.15 0.11
N SER A 51 2.99 -3.26 0.46
CA SER A 51 3.28 -1.83 0.61
C SER A 51 4.29 -1.59 1.73
N LYS A 52 5.34 -0.80 1.44
CA LYS A 52 6.29 -0.36 2.47
C LYS A 52 5.65 0.66 3.42
N VAL A 53 4.83 1.55 2.88
CA VAL A 53 4.08 2.56 3.66
C VAL A 53 3.08 1.88 4.59
N GLY A 54 2.28 0.94 4.08
CA GLY A 54 1.32 0.18 4.88
C GLY A 54 1.98 -0.71 5.95
N GLN A 55 3.23 -1.17 5.74
CA GLN A 55 4.01 -1.84 6.77
C GLN A 55 4.51 -0.88 7.85
N ALA A 56 5.00 0.30 7.48
CA ALA A 56 5.48 1.31 8.43
C ALA A 56 4.35 1.87 9.31
N MET A 57 3.20 2.15 8.70
CA MET A 57 2.04 2.77 9.37
C MET A 57 1.29 1.79 10.29
N LYS A 58 1.52 0.48 10.16
CA LYS A 58 1.01 -0.53 11.11
C LYS A 58 1.51 -0.33 12.54
N SER A 59 2.66 0.32 12.73
CA SER A 59 3.30 0.51 14.03
C SER A 59 2.75 1.70 14.81
N SER A 60 1.86 2.50 14.22
CA SER A 60 1.39 3.77 14.79
C SER A 60 -0.05 3.74 15.32
N LEU A 61 -0.67 2.55 15.42
CA LEU A 61 -2.01 2.31 15.97
C LEU A 61 -2.05 1.07 16.87
#